data_AF-A0A973JU92-F1
#
_entry.id   AF-A0A973JU92-F1
#
_cell.length_a   1.000
_cell.length_b   1.000
_cell.length_c   1.000
_cell.angle_alpha   90.00
_cell.angle_beta   90.00
_cell.angle_gamma   90.00
#
_symmetry.space_group_name_H-M   'P 1'
#
loop_
_entity.id
_entity.type
_entity.pdbx_description
1 polymer ?
#
loop_
_entity_poly.entity_id
_entity_poly.type
_entity_poly.pdbx_seq_one_letter_code
_entity_poly.pdbx_strand_id
1 'polypeptide(L)'
;MKIKFGTSGWRGVIADEFTMARVRAVTQAIADHLIAQGLKDKGVIVGYDTRFLSERFALEAARVLAACGIHAYLSNRDVPTPVVAFEIIRRKAAGGINFTASHNPPEYNGLKFSPAWGGPALPETTRDIETRANVLLEKNSIPSLALADAKEKGLLEDTDLRKVYLDELRKKIDFEVIRKAKLKVAVDLLYGTGRDYLDTVLRDAGCSVTVLHGHRDPLFGGHSPEPSEENLADLSGIIRKGRFDIGLAVDGDADRFGVLDTDGTTINPNQVLALVLDYLCRTRGWKGGAARSIATSHLVDAVAKKHG
;
A
#
# COMPACT_ATOMS: atom_id res chain seq x y z
N MET A 1 -10.27 -7.71 24.76
CA MET A 1 -10.55 -6.49 23.97
C MET A 1 -11.09 -6.88 22.59
N LYS A 2 -12.16 -6.22 22.11
CA LYS A 2 -12.77 -6.51 20.80
C LYS A 2 -11.90 -5.99 19.65
N ILE A 3 -11.97 -6.64 18.49
CA ILE A 3 -11.38 -6.11 17.25
C ILE A 3 -12.26 -4.99 16.73
N LYS A 4 -11.61 -3.92 16.28
CA LYS A 4 -12.23 -2.79 15.57
C LYS A 4 -11.72 -2.76 14.14
N PHE A 5 -12.59 -3.13 13.20
CA PHE A 5 -12.25 -3.25 11.79
C PHE A 5 -12.91 -2.11 11.02
N GLY A 6 -12.14 -1.05 10.77
CA GLY A 6 -12.59 0.14 10.04
C GLY A 6 -12.31 0.06 8.55
N THR A 7 -12.53 1.17 7.85
CA THR A 7 -12.27 1.29 6.40
C THR A 7 -10.78 1.14 6.06
N SER A 8 -9.89 1.49 6.98
CA SER A 8 -8.43 1.22 6.89
C SER A 8 -8.01 -0.09 7.55
N GLY A 9 -8.96 -1.02 7.75
CA GLY A 9 -8.73 -2.31 8.39
C GLY A 9 -8.66 -2.22 9.92
N TRP A 10 -7.91 -3.16 10.49
CA TRP A 10 -7.62 -3.22 11.92
C TRP A 10 -6.14 -2.96 12.18
N ARG A 11 -5.81 -2.10 13.16
CA ARG A 11 -4.45 -1.83 13.63
C ARG A 11 -4.34 -2.14 15.11
N GLY A 12 -3.15 -2.53 15.55
CA GLY A 12 -2.84 -2.75 16.96
C GLY A 12 -1.35 -2.87 17.20
N VAL A 13 -0.94 -2.74 18.46
CA VAL A 13 0.45 -2.94 18.89
C VAL A 13 0.78 -4.44 18.80
N ILE A 14 1.91 -4.77 18.19
CA ILE A 14 2.39 -6.15 18.05
C ILE A 14 2.55 -6.79 19.43
N ALA A 15 2.16 -8.05 19.55
CA ALA A 15 2.20 -8.87 20.77
C ALA A 15 1.23 -8.46 21.90
N ASP A 16 0.69 -7.24 21.91
CA ASP A 16 -0.42 -6.85 22.78
C ASP A 16 -1.76 -7.14 22.08
N GLU A 17 -2.17 -6.25 21.18
CA GLU A 17 -3.42 -6.39 20.45
C GLU A 17 -3.24 -7.18 19.15
N PHE A 18 -2.12 -7.03 18.45
CA PHE A 18 -1.88 -7.62 17.15
C PHE A 18 -1.09 -8.93 17.28
N THR A 19 -1.83 -10.04 17.43
CA THR A 19 -1.29 -11.38 17.67
C THR A 19 -1.67 -12.38 16.57
N MET A 20 -0.92 -13.48 16.44
CA MET A 20 -1.21 -14.54 15.46
C MET A 20 -2.62 -15.09 15.58
N ALA A 21 -3.12 -15.29 16.80
CA ALA A 21 -4.48 -15.79 17.02
C ALA A 21 -5.55 -14.82 16.50
N ARG A 22 -5.35 -13.52 16.69
CA ARG A 22 -6.28 -12.48 16.23
C ARG A 22 -6.19 -12.29 14.71
N VAL A 23 -5.00 -12.38 14.12
CA VAL A 23 -4.79 -12.41 12.66
C VAL A 23 -5.51 -13.59 12.02
N ARG A 24 -5.41 -14.80 12.59
CA ARG A 24 -6.18 -15.96 12.14
C ARG A 24 -7.69 -15.70 12.16
N ALA A 25 -8.20 -15.16 13.27
CA ALA A 25 -9.63 -14.87 13.40
C ALA A 25 -10.12 -13.83 12.38
N VAL A 26 -9.38 -12.75 12.15
CA VAL A 26 -9.73 -11.75 11.12
C VAL A 26 -9.63 -12.34 9.71
N THR A 27 -8.61 -13.14 9.43
CA THR A 27 -8.46 -13.77 8.12
C THR A 27 -9.61 -14.76 7.85
N GLN A 28 -10.00 -15.56 8.84
CA GLN A 28 -11.14 -16.46 8.74
C GLN A 28 -12.45 -15.67 8.55
N ALA A 29 -12.63 -14.55 9.24
CA ALA A 29 -13.78 -13.67 9.03
C ALA A 29 -13.87 -13.14 7.59
N ILE A 30 -12.72 -12.75 7.01
CA ILE A 30 -12.63 -12.34 5.59
C ILE A 30 -12.95 -13.52 4.67
N ALA A 31 -12.43 -14.71 4.94
CA ALA A 31 -12.73 -15.91 4.15
C ALA A 31 -14.23 -16.25 4.17
N ASP A 32 -14.85 -16.23 5.35
CA ASP A 32 -16.28 -16.47 5.52
C ASP A 32 -17.13 -15.44 4.78
N HIS A 33 -16.73 -14.16 4.83
CA HIS A 33 -17.36 -13.08 4.07
C HIS A 33 -17.32 -13.34 2.56
N LEU A 34 -16.15 -13.68 2.03
CA LEU A 34 -15.96 -13.95 0.60
C LEU A 34 -16.74 -15.19 0.14
N ILE A 35 -16.80 -16.24 0.97
CA ILE A 35 -17.59 -17.44 0.69
C ILE A 35 -19.09 -17.09 0.65
N ALA A 36 -19.58 -16.31 1.61
CA ALA A 36 -20.98 -15.87 1.65
C ALA A 36 -21.37 -15.03 0.43
N GLN A 37 -20.42 -14.31 -0.17
CA GLN A 37 -20.60 -13.56 -1.42
C GLN A 37 -20.42 -14.41 -2.70
N GLY A 38 -20.11 -15.71 -2.58
CA GLY A 38 -19.85 -16.57 -3.73
C GLY A 38 -18.56 -16.23 -4.48
N LEU A 39 -17.56 -15.65 -3.79
CA LEU A 39 -16.30 -15.19 -4.39
C LEU A 39 -15.10 -16.12 -4.12
N LYS A 40 -15.34 -17.28 -3.49
CA LYS A 40 -14.30 -18.25 -3.08
C LYS A 40 -13.30 -18.56 -4.19
N ASP A 41 -13.78 -18.82 -5.41
CA ASP A 41 -12.97 -19.32 -6.52
C ASP A 41 -12.16 -18.21 -7.23
N LYS A 42 -12.28 -16.95 -6.82
CA LYS A 42 -11.53 -15.83 -7.42
C LYS A 42 -10.17 -15.57 -6.76
N GLY A 43 -9.88 -16.23 -5.63
CA GLY A 43 -8.64 -16.08 -4.88
C GLY A 43 -8.44 -14.70 -4.24
N VAL A 44 -7.38 -14.56 -3.44
CA VAL A 44 -7.06 -13.36 -2.65
C VAL A 44 -5.58 -13.02 -2.80
N ILE A 45 -5.27 -11.74 -3.05
CA ILE A 45 -3.89 -11.23 -3.00
C ILE A 45 -3.47 -11.06 -1.53
N VAL A 46 -2.30 -11.56 -1.13
CA VAL A 46 -1.78 -11.38 0.23
C VAL A 46 -0.45 -10.64 0.15
N GLY A 47 -0.46 -9.37 0.58
CA GLY A 47 0.70 -8.48 0.64
C GLY A 47 1.06 -8.12 2.07
N TYR A 48 2.25 -7.54 2.25
CA TYR A 48 2.73 -7.07 3.54
C TYR A 48 3.77 -5.95 3.39
N ASP A 49 3.97 -5.14 4.44
CA ASP A 49 5.00 -4.11 4.51
C ASP A 49 6.26 -4.56 5.26
N THR A 50 7.20 -3.64 5.48
CA THR A 50 8.52 -3.93 6.05
C THR A 50 8.52 -4.14 7.57
N ARG A 51 7.39 -3.96 8.25
CA ARG A 51 7.28 -4.03 9.72
C ARG A 51 7.65 -5.39 10.26
N PHE A 52 7.94 -5.39 11.56
CA PHE A 52 8.22 -6.62 12.29
C PHE A 52 7.03 -7.58 12.19
N LEU A 53 7.33 -8.86 11.89
CA LEU A 53 6.38 -9.96 11.70
C LEU A 53 5.37 -9.85 10.54
N SER A 54 5.32 -8.76 9.76
CA SER A 54 4.34 -8.62 8.65
C SER A 54 4.37 -9.82 7.68
N GLU A 55 5.55 -10.29 7.32
CA GLU A 55 5.76 -11.49 6.50
C GLU A 55 5.19 -12.77 7.13
N ARG A 56 5.35 -12.94 8.46
CA ARG A 56 4.80 -14.10 9.17
C ARG A 56 3.28 -14.02 9.29
N PHE A 57 2.72 -12.83 9.46
CA PHE A 57 1.28 -12.63 9.47
C PHE A 57 0.67 -12.91 8.09
N ALA A 58 1.34 -12.52 7.01
CA ALA A 58 0.94 -12.86 5.64
C ALA A 58 0.93 -14.37 5.38
N LEU A 59 1.98 -15.07 5.80
CA LEU A 59 2.02 -16.54 5.72
C LEU A 59 0.88 -17.18 6.51
N GLU A 60 0.58 -16.68 7.71
CA GLU A 60 -0.51 -17.21 8.53
C GLU A 60 -1.87 -16.98 7.87
N ALA A 61 -2.09 -15.81 7.27
CA ALA A 61 -3.31 -15.54 6.53
C ALA A 61 -3.47 -16.47 5.32
N ALA A 62 -2.40 -16.69 4.56
CA ALA A 62 -2.40 -17.62 3.44
C ALA A 62 -2.80 -19.05 3.86
N ARG A 63 -2.32 -19.51 5.02
CA ARG A 63 -2.69 -20.84 5.57
C ARG A 63 -4.17 -20.94 5.95
N VAL A 64 -4.75 -19.89 6.50
CA VAL A 64 -6.18 -19.85 6.85
C VAL A 64 -7.04 -19.79 5.59
N LEU A 65 -6.68 -18.95 4.60
CA LEU A 65 -7.35 -18.89 3.30
C LEU A 65 -7.33 -20.24 2.59
N ALA A 66 -6.17 -20.90 2.56
CA ALA A 66 -6.03 -22.22 1.95
C ALA A 66 -6.86 -23.29 2.68
N ALA A 67 -6.98 -23.25 4.02
CA ALA A 67 -7.87 -24.15 4.76
C ALA A 67 -9.35 -23.96 4.39
N CYS A 68 -9.74 -22.75 3.95
CA CYS A 68 -11.07 -22.45 3.44
C CYS A 68 -11.25 -22.82 1.94
N GLY A 69 -10.20 -23.32 1.29
CA GLY A 69 -10.17 -23.59 -0.15
C GLY A 69 -10.16 -22.32 -1.00
N ILE A 70 -9.69 -21.20 -0.47
CA ILE A 70 -9.48 -19.95 -1.22
C ILE A 70 -8.02 -19.91 -1.64
N HIS A 71 -7.78 -19.71 -2.94
CA HIS A 71 -6.42 -19.58 -3.47
C HIS A 71 -5.77 -18.27 -2.98
N ALA A 72 -4.58 -18.35 -2.40
CA ALA A 72 -3.82 -17.20 -1.92
C ALA A 72 -2.63 -16.90 -2.84
N TYR A 73 -2.64 -15.72 -3.47
CA TYR A 73 -1.50 -15.17 -4.21
C TYR A 73 -0.62 -14.39 -3.22
N LEU A 74 0.34 -15.08 -2.61
CA LEU A 74 1.22 -14.51 -1.59
C LEU A 74 2.37 -13.75 -2.25
N SER A 75 2.52 -12.47 -1.91
CA SER A 75 3.67 -11.68 -2.36
C SER A 75 4.98 -12.29 -1.87
N ASN A 76 5.96 -12.44 -2.76
CA ASN A 76 7.27 -13.02 -2.44
C ASN A 76 8.24 -12.04 -1.72
N ARG A 77 7.83 -10.79 -1.56
CA ARG A 77 8.49 -9.73 -0.81
C ARG A 77 7.45 -8.73 -0.32
N ASP A 78 7.86 -7.79 0.52
CA ASP A 78 7.01 -6.67 0.88
C ASP A 78 6.64 -5.82 -0.34
N VAL A 79 5.45 -5.23 -0.30
CA VAL A 79 4.76 -4.70 -1.47
C VAL A 79 3.91 -3.48 -1.12
N PRO A 80 3.96 -2.40 -1.91
CA PRO A 80 3.09 -1.24 -1.73
C PRO A 80 1.60 -1.61 -1.74
N THR A 81 0.81 -0.96 -0.89
CA THR A 81 -0.67 -1.02 -0.93
C THR A 81 -1.24 -0.81 -2.34
N PRO A 82 -0.81 0.18 -3.15
CA PRO A 82 -1.34 0.35 -4.51
C PRO A 82 -1.03 -0.81 -5.47
N VAL A 83 0.03 -1.57 -5.24
CA VAL A 83 0.37 -2.76 -6.06
C VAL A 83 -0.59 -3.90 -5.75
N VAL A 84 -0.96 -4.10 -4.47
CA VAL A 84 -1.99 -5.05 -4.07
C VAL A 84 -3.33 -4.67 -4.71
N ALA A 85 -3.73 -3.40 -4.64
CA ALA A 85 -4.95 -2.90 -5.28
C ALA A 85 -4.98 -3.15 -6.80
N PHE A 86 -3.87 -2.89 -7.48
CA PHE A 86 -3.72 -3.14 -8.91
C PHE A 86 -3.89 -4.63 -9.26
N GLU A 87 -3.26 -5.52 -8.50
CA GLU A 87 -3.31 -6.96 -8.75
C GLU A 87 -4.71 -7.55 -8.50
N ILE A 88 -5.46 -7.02 -7.53
CA ILE A 88 -6.87 -7.38 -7.32
C ILE A 88 -7.67 -7.12 -8.60
N ILE A 89 -7.57 -5.91 -9.16
CA ILE A 89 -8.31 -5.50 -10.34
C ILE A 89 -7.85 -6.30 -11.57
N ARG A 90 -6.54 -6.40 -11.77
CA ARG A 90 -5.94 -7.08 -12.94
C ARG A 90 -6.35 -8.56 -13.00
N ARG A 91 -6.31 -9.26 -11.86
CA ARG A 91 -6.65 -10.68 -11.77
C ARG A 91 -8.14 -10.95 -11.60
N LYS A 92 -8.95 -9.90 -11.38
CA LYS A 92 -10.36 -10.02 -10.97
C LYS A 92 -10.51 -10.87 -9.70
N ALA A 93 -9.59 -10.68 -8.76
CA ALA A 93 -9.54 -11.43 -7.51
C ALA A 93 -10.75 -11.09 -6.62
N ALA A 94 -11.04 -11.94 -5.63
CA ALA A 94 -12.09 -11.69 -4.64
C ALA A 94 -11.79 -10.45 -3.77
N GLY A 95 -10.50 -10.18 -3.57
CA GLY A 95 -9.98 -9.06 -2.82
C GLY A 95 -8.50 -9.24 -2.51
N GLY A 96 -8.00 -8.44 -1.57
CA GLY A 96 -6.64 -8.54 -1.07
C GLY A 96 -6.54 -8.20 0.41
N ILE A 97 -5.63 -8.89 1.08
CA ILE A 97 -5.21 -8.62 2.45
C ILE A 97 -3.84 -7.97 2.38
N ASN A 98 -3.68 -6.80 3.01
CA ASN A 98 -2.37 -6.17 3.15
C ASN A 98 -2.00 -5.99 4.63
N PHE A 99 -0.87 -6.57 5.03
CA PHE A 99 -0.34 -6.41 6.37
C PHE A 99 0.48 -5.13 6.48
N THR A 100 -0.13 -4.09 7.03
CA THR A 100 0.49 -2.78 7.21
C THR A 100 -0.27 -1.91 8.20
N ALA A 101 0.47 -1.09 8.95
CA ALA A 101 -0.09 0.06 9.68
C ALA A 101 0.25 1.41 9.01
N SER A 102 0.62 1.42 7.72
CA SER A 102 0.96 2.61 6.93
C SER A 102 2.07 3.43 7.61
N HIS A 103 1.75 4.65 8.04
CA HIS A 103 2.63 5.61 8.68
C HIS A 103 2.70 5.49 10.22
N ASN A 104 2.03 4.51 10.85
CA ASN A 104 2.10 4.35 12.31
C ASN A 104 3.53 4.04 12.81
N PRO A 105 3.82 4.26 14.11
CA PRO A 105 5.09 3.86 14.72
C PRO A 105 5.43 2.36 14.52
N PRO A 106 6.71 1.96 14.62
CA PRO A 106 7.17 0.61 14.27
C PRO A 106 6.55 -0.53 15.08
N GLU A 107 6.13 -0.27 16.32
CA GLU A 107 5.48 -1.24 17.21
C GLU A 107 4.07 -1.62 16.78
N TYR A 108 3.45 -0.86 15.87
CA TYR A 108 2.15 -1.17 15.31
C TYR A 108 2.26 -2.11 14.11
N ASN A 109 1.24 -2.95 13.93
CA ASN A 109 0.95 -3.59 12.66
C ASN A 109 -0.57 -3.47 12.38
N GLY A 110 -0.98 -3.83 11.17
CA GLY A 110 -2.37 -3.79 10.77
C GLY A 110 -2.70 -4.81 9.69
N LEU A 111 -3.99 -5.09 9.55
CA LEU A 111 -4.56 -5.92 8.50
C LEU A 111 -5.61 -5.10 7.77
N LYS A 112 -5.30 -4.67 6.55
CA LYS A 112 -6.23 -4.03 5.61
C LYS A 112 -6.91 -5.09 4.74
N PHE A 113 -8.19 -4.91 4.44
CA PHE A 113 -8.90 -5.70 3.42
C PHE A 113 -9.45 -4.78 2.32
N SER A 114 -9.13 -5.13 1.08
CA SER A 114 -9.64 -4.48 -0.13
C SER A 114 -10.51 -5.47 -0.91
N PRO A 115 -11.80 -5.20 -1.12
CA PRO A 115 -12.67 -6.08 -1.92
C PRO A 115 -12.30 -6.09 -3.41
N ALA A 116 -13.03 -6.85 -4.23
CA ALA A 116 -12.77 -7.06 -5.66
C ALA A 116 -12.61 -5.79 -6.53
N TRP A 117 -13.02 -4.62 -6.05
CA TRP A 117 -12.83 -3.34 -6.75
C TRP A 117 -11.48 -2.67 -6.46
N GLY A 118 -10.66 -3.25 -5.56
CA GLY A 118 -9.26 -2.88 -5.33
C GLY A 118 -9.01 -1.80 -4.29
N GLY A 119 -10.01 -0.99 -3.91
CA GLY A 119 -9.84 0.01 -2.85
C GLY A 119 -10.34 -0.43 -1.47
N PRO A 120 -10.46 0.50 -0.50
CA PRO A 120 -10.77 0.17 0.89
C PRO A 120 -12.16 -0.43 1.08
N ALA A 121 -12.33 -1.45 1.92
CA ALA A 121 -13.65 -1.99 2.22
C ALA A 121 -14.63 -0.92 2.75
N LEU A 122 -15.88 -0.95 2.26
CA LEU A 122 -16.95 -0.06 2.68
C LEU A 122 -17.50 -0.45 4.06
N PRO A 123 -18.16 0.48 4.79
CA PRO A 123 -18.62 0.26 6.17
C PRO A 123 -19.45 -1.02 6.38
N GLU A 124 -20.25 -1.43 5.39
CA GLU A 124 -21.06 -2.64 5.44
C GLU A 124 -20.17 -3.89 5.44
N THR A 125 -19.14 -3.90 4.60
CA THR A 125 -18.16 -5.00 4.52
C THR A 125 -17.31 -5.05 5.79
N THR A 126 -16.80 -3.91 6.25
CA THR A 126 -15.95 -3.86 7.44
C THR A 126 -16.72 -4.26 8.69
N ARG A 127 -18.01 -3.91 8.80
CA ARG A 127 -18.87 -4.30 9.91
C ARG A 127 -19.13 -5.80 9.92
N ASP A 128 -19.42 -6.42 8.78
CA ASP A 128 -19.61 -7.88 8.69
C ASP A 128 -18.34 -8.63 9.12
N ILE A 129 -17.17 -8.18 8.63
CA ILE A 129 -15.87 -8.74 9.04
C ILE A 129 -15.62 -8.54 10.54
N GLU A 130 -15.86 -7.34 11.09
CA GLU A 130 -15.71 -7.06 12.53
C GLU A 130 -16.59 -8.01 13.36
N THR A 131 -17.85 -8.17 12.99
CA THR A 131 -18.79 -9.04 13.71
C THR A 131 -18.32 -10.48 13.70
N ARG A 132 -17.97 -11.03 12.52
CA ARG A 132 -17.46 -12.41 12.40
C ARG A 132 -16.17 -12.60 13.18
N ALA A 133 -15.22 -11.68 13.04
CA ALA A 133 -13.93 -11.76 13.71
C ALA A 133 -14.09 -11.82 15.24
N ASN A 134 -14.94 -10.97 15.82
CA ASN A 134 -15.15 -10.96 17.26
C ASN A 134 -15.82 -12.24 17.78
N VAL A 135 -16.72 -12.87 17.02
CA VAL A 135 -17.27 -14.19 17.37
C VAL A 135 -16.18 -15.28 17.27
N LEU A 136 -15.32 -15.20 16.26
CA LEU A 136 -14.22 -16.15 16.06
C LEU A 136 -13.15 -16.08 17.15
N LEU A 137 -12.99 -14.93 17.83
CA LEU A 137 -12.09 -14.80 18.98
C LEU A 137 -12.51 -15.61 20.20
N GLU A 138 -13.79 -15.97 20.31
CA GLU A 138 -14.31 -16.82 21.38
C GLU A 138 -14.07 -18.31 21.11
N LYS A 139 -13.62 -18.67 19.89
CA LYS A 139 -13.33 -20.06 19.52
C LYS A 139 -11.90 -20.45 19.92
N ASN A 140 -11.75 -21.72 20.30
CA ASN A 140 -10.46 -22.28 20.72
C ASN A 140 -9.44 -22.44 19.58
N SER A 141 -9.90 -22.60 18.33
CA SER A 141 -9.00 -22.76 17.18
C SER A 141 -9.63 -22.28 15.89
N ILE A 142 -8.77 -21.79 14.99
CA ILE A 142 -9.11 -21.43 13.61
C ILE A 142 -8.39 -22.43 12.70
N PRO A 143 -9.10 -23.11 11.78
CA PRO A 143 -8.47 -24.03 10.84
C PRO A 143 -7.36 -23.35 10.02
N SER A 144 -6.27 -24.07 9.80
CA SER A 144 -5.18 -23.64 8.93
C SER A 144 -4.58 -24.84 8.23
N LEU A 145 -4.05 -24.65 7.03
CA LEU A 145 -3.37 -25.68 6.27
C LEU A 145 -1.84 -25.51 6.40
N ALA A 146 -1.06 -26.58 6.36
CA ALA A 146 0.39 -26.45 6.27
C ALA A 146 0.78 -25.83 4.91
N LEU A 147 1.86 -25.04 4.87
CA LEU A 147 2.27 -24.35 3.64
C LEU A 147 2.58 -25.33 2.49
N ALA A 148 3.21 -26.47 2.80
CA ALA A 148 3.49 -27.52 1.83
C ALA A 148 2.19 -28.08 1.23
N ASP A 149 1.25 -28.50 2.06
CA ASP A 149 -0.05 -29.02 1.63
C ASP A 149 -0.86 -27.96 0.85
N ALA A 150 -0.79 -26.69 1.24
CA ALA A 150 -1.46 -25.59 0.53
C ALA A 150 -0.90 -25.41 -0.89
N LYS A 151 0.43 -25.51 -1.05
CA LYS A 151 1.09 -25.48 -2.35
C LYS A 151 0.77 -26.70 -3.19
N GLU A 152 0.84 -27.90 -2.60
CA GLU A 152 0.52 -29.16 -3.28
C GLU A 152 -0.93 -29.19 -3.81
N LYS A 153 -1.88 -28.64 -3.03
CA LYS A 153 -3.28 -28.50 -3.43
C LYS A 153 -3.54 -27.33 -4.40
N GLY A 154 -2.52 -26.58 -4.80
CA GLY A 154 -2.68 -25.41 -5.67
C GLY A 154 -3.49 -24.27 -5.05
N LEU A 155 -3.50 -24.15 -3.72
CA LEU A 155 -4.22 -23.11 -2.96
C LEU A 155 -3.30 -21.98 -2.47
N LEU A 156 -1.99 -22.09 -2.72
CA LEU A 156 -1.00 -21.08 -2.37
C LEU A 156 0.03 -20.94 -3.50
N GLU A 157 0.22 -19.71 -3.98
CA GLU A 157 1.20 -19.35 -5.00
C GLU A 157 2.09 -18.21 -4.48
N ASP A 158 3.43 -18.41 -4.48
CA ASP A 158 4.38 -17.32 -4.27
C ASP A 158 4.45 -16.47 -5.55
N THR A 159 4.11 -15.19 -5.46
CA THR A 159 3.88 -14.31 -6.61
C THR A 159 4.79 -13.09 -6.58
N ASP A 160 5.48 -12.80 -7.69
CA ASP A 160 6.10 -11.47 -7.91
C ASP A 160 5.05 -10.49 -8.42
N LEU A 161 4.62 -9.57 -7.54
CA LEU A 161 3.63 -8.54 -7.86
C LEU A 161 4.27 -7.27 -8.46
N ARG A 162 5.60 -7.13 -8.40
CA ARG A 162 6.31 -5.90 -8.77
C ARG A 162 6.35 -5.71 -10.28
N LYS A 163 6.80 -6.73 -11.01
CA LYS A 163 7.14 -6.59 -12.44
C LYS A 163 5.96 -6.04 -13.26
N VAL A 164 4.79 -6.65 -13.10
CA VAL A 164 3.61 -6.28 -13.88
C VAL A 164 3.12 -4.87 -13.56
N TYR A 165 3.20 -4.46 -12.28
CA TYR A 165 2.88 -3.10 -11.88
C TYR A 165 3.82 -2.06 -12.50
N LEU A 166 5.14 -2.32 -12.48
CA LEU A 166 6.12 -1.43 -13.11
C LEU A 166 5.91 -1.33 -14.63
N ASP A 167 5.63 -2.46 -15.29
CA ASP A 167 5.31 -2.49 -16.72
C ASP A 167 4.06 -1.66 -17.05
N GLU A 168 3.07 -1.64 -16.17
CA GLU A 168 1.87 -0.82 -16.33
C GLU A 168 2.13 0.67 -16.08
N LEU A 169 2.95 1.03 -15.08
CA LEU A 169 3.35 2.43 -14.86
C LEU A 169 4.03 3.04 -16.08
N ARG A 170 4.89 2.28 -16.77
CA ARG A 170 5.57 2.71 -18.01
C ARG A 170 4.61 3.09 -19.13
N LYS A 171 3.38 2.56 -19.13
CA LYS A 171 2.35 2.91 -20.13
C LYS A 171 1.57 4.18 -19.76
N LYS A 172 1.57 4.56 -18.48
CA LYS A 172 0.78 5.71 -17.97
C LYS A 172 1.60 7.00 -17.91
N ILE A 173 2.90 6.87 -17.66
CA ILE A 173 3.83 7.99 -17.49
C ILE A 173 4.70 8.13 -18.75
N ASP A 174 4.91 9.36 -19.20
CA ASP A 174 5.76 9.64 -20.36
C ASP A 174 7.24 9.65 -19.95
N PHE A 175 7.90 8.50 -20.08
CA PHE A 175 9.31 8.34 -19.71
C PHE A 175 10.25 9.08 -20.66
N GLU A 176 9.86 9.34 -21.91
CA GLU A 176 10.70 10.06 -22.87
C GLU A 176 10.86 11.53 -22.45
N VAL A 177 9.79 12.15 -21.98
CA VAL A 177 9.83 13.53 -21.47
C VAL A 177 10.74 13.63 -20.24
N ILE A 178 10.61 12.69 -19.29
CA ILE A 178 11.46 12.65 -18.09
C ILE A 178 12.93 12.44 -18.48
N ARG A 179 13.21 11.52 -19.40
CA ARG A 179 14.57 11.22 -19.86
C ARG A 179 15.25 12.41 -20.50
N LYS A 180 14.51 13.17 -21.32
CA LYS A 180 15.02 14.39 -21.97
C LYS A 180 15.35 15.49 -20.96
N ALA A 181 14.62 15.55 -19.84
CA ALA A 181 14.86 16.52 -18.78
C ALA A 181 16.14 16.22 -17.97
N LYS A 182 16.64 14.97 -17.98
CA LYS A 182 17.88 14.55 -17.29
C LYS A 182 17.89 14.93 -15.81
N LEU A 183 16.75 14.75 -15.14
CA LEU A 183 16.55 15.18 -13.77
C LEU A 183 17.49 14.46 -12.79
N LYS A 184 17.99 15.21 -11.80
CA LYS A 184 18.65 14.70 -10.61
C LYS A 184 17.64 14.67 -9.47
N VAL A 185 17.28 13.49 -9.02
CA VAL A 185 16.20 13.25 -8.05
C VAL A 185 16.76 12.66 -6.76
N ALA A 186 16.37 13.22 -5.62
CA ALA A 186 16.60 12.59 -4.32
C ALA A 186 15.30 11.88 -3.88
N VAL A 187 15.40 10.64 -3.43
CA VAL A 187 14.26 9.84 -3.00
C VAL A 187 14.49 9.34 -1.58
N ASP A 188 13.54 9.60 -0.69
CA ASP A 188 13.50 8.95 0.61
C ASP A 188 12.40 7.89 0.65
N LEU A 189 12.79 6.64 0.90
CA LEU A 189 11.87 5.51 0.92
C LEU A 189 11.39 5.18 2.34
N LEU A 190 11.89 5.90 3.36
CA LEU A 190 11.53 5.75 4.76
C LEU A 190 11.50 4.29 5.24
N TYR A 191 12.45 3.48 4.75
CA TYR A 191 12.57 2.03 5.01
C TYR A 191 11.33 1.20 4.66
N GLY A 192 10.40 1.79 3.89
CA GLY A 192 9.12 1.21 3.51
C GLY A 192 9.19 0.34 2.27
N THR A 193 8.00 0.08 1.73
CA THR A 193 7.77 -0.79 0.57
C THR A 193 8.06 -0.14 -0.77
N GLY A 194 8.31 1.18 -0.81
CA GLY A 194 8.62 1.92 -2.04
C GLY A 194 9.95 1.54 -2.69
N ARG A 195 10.82 0.79 -2.00
CA ARG A 195 12.11 0.36 -2.53
C ARG A 195 11.99 -0.67 -3.63
N ASP A 196 12.81 -0.48 -4.65
CA ASP A 196 12.72 -1.15 -5.93
C ASP A 196 11.41 -0.88 -6.69
N TYR A 197 10.68 0.20 -6.33
CA TYR A 197 9.51 0.69 -7.07
C TYR A 197 9.75 2.11 -7.56
N LEU A 198 9.70 3.10 -6.65
CA LEU A 198 9.81 4.52 -7.02
C LEU A 198 11.18 4.83 -7.63
N ASP A 199 12.24 4.40 -6.96
CA ASP A 199 13.62 4.58 -7.39
C ASP A 199 13.91 3.84 -8.71
N THR A 200 13.35 2.64 -8.89
CA THR A 200 13.49 1.87 -10.14
C THR A 200 12.81 2.58 -11.31
N VAL A 201 11.56 3.04 -11.13
CA VAL A 201 10.82 3.79 -12.17
C VAL A 201 11.56 5.05 -12.60
N LEU A 202 12.10 5.80 -11.65
CA LEU A 202 12.85 7.03 -11.93
C LEU A 202 14.16 6.74 -12.68
N ARG A 203 14.90 5.69 -12.30
CA ARG A 203 16.12 5.28 -13.02
C ARG A 203 15.81 4.80 -14.43
N ASP A 204 14.76 4.00 -14.61
CA ASP A 204 14.30 3.54 -15.93
C ASP A 204 13.86 4.72 -16.84
N ALA A 205 13.32 5.77 -16.23
CA ALA A 205 12.98 7.03 -16.90
C ALA A 205 14.21 7.91 -17.18
N GLY A 206 15.43 7.48 -16.82
CA GLY A 206 16.68 8.17 -17.13
C GLY A 206 17.11 9.24 -16.11
N CYS A 207 16.50 9.28 -14.93
CA CYS A 207 16.91 10.19 -13.86
C CYS A 207 18.23 9.72 -13.20
N SER A 208 19.01 10.67 -12.71
CA SER A 208 20.08 10.41 -11.74
C SER A 208 19.46 10.38 -10.34
N VAL A 209 19.40 9.20 -9.71
CA VAL A 209 18.64 8.98 -8.47
C VAL A 209 19.55 8.72 -7.29
N THR A 210 19.48 9.59 -6.27
CA THR A 210 20.05 9.35 -4.93
C THR A 210 18.95 8.80 -4.03
N VAL A 211 19.18 7.64 -3.41
CA VAL A 211 18.20 6.99 -2.52
C VAL A 211 18.65 7.08 -1.07
N LEU A 212 17.74 7.53 -0.20
CA LEU A 212 17.84 7.48 1.26
C LEU A 212 16.93 6.37 1.77
N HIS A 213 17.35 5.73 2.87
CA HIS A 213 16.56 4.74 3.60
C HIS A 213 15.97 3.61 2.71
N GLY A 214 16.69 3.23 1.65
CA GLY A 214 16.25 2.25 0.65
C GLY A 214 16.51 0.79 1.00
N HIS A 215 16.59 0.45 2.28
CA HIS A 215 16.79 -0.91 2.77
C HIS A 215 15.73 -1.27 3.81
N ARG A 216 15.54 -2.56 4.07
CA ARG A 216 14.56 -3.03 5.07
C ARG A 216 15.09 -2.75 6.47
N ASP A 217 14.42 -1.86 7.19
CA ASP A 217 14.53 -1.70 8.63
C ASP A 217 13.12 -1.77 9.24
N PRO A 218 12.76 -2.85 9.96
CA PRO A 218 11.46 -2.99 10.62
C PRO A 218 11.19 -1.93 11.70
N LEU A 219 12.23 -1.22 12.16
CA LEU A 219 12.13 -0.13 13.12
C LEU A 219 12.03 1.24 12.46
N PHE A 220 12.12 1.32 11.12
CA PHE A 220 12.07 2.57 10.36
C PHE A 220 13.02 3.67 10.88
N GLY A 221 14.24 3.30 11.31
CA GLY A 221 15.18 4.23 11.93
C GLY A 221 14.76 4.76 13.31
N GLY A 222 13.74 4.17 13.94
CA GLY A 222 13.21 4.55 15.25
C GLY A 222 12.02 5.50 15.22
N HIS A 223 11.45 5.80 14.04
CA HIS A 223 10.39 6.78 13.86
C HIS A 223 9.23 6.23 13.02
N SER A 224 8.11 6.95 12.99
CA SER A 224 7.01 6.66 12.06
C SER A 224 7.45 6.88 10.60
N PRO A 225 7.17 5.97 9.65
CA PRO A 225 7.52 6.15 8.25
C PRO A 225 6.51 7.06 7.53
N GLU A 226 6.35 8.28 8.04
CA GLU A 226 5.48 9.31 7.47
C GLU A 226 6.32 10.35 6.72
N PRO A 227 5.95 10.77 5.50
CA PRO A 227 6.63 11.86 4.79
C PRO A 227 6.27 13.24 5.38
N SER A 228 6.52 13.43 6.68
CA SER A 228 6.40 14.69 7.40
C SER A 228 7.64 15.55 7.22
N GLU A 229 7.54 16.86 7.45
CA GLU A 229 8.70 17.76 7.37
C GLU A 229 9.84 17.34 8.29
N GLU A 230 9.51 16.86 9.50
CA GLU A 230 10.49 16.34 10.47
C GLU A 230 11.23 15.11 9.93
N ASN A 231 10.48 14.11 9.42
CA ASN A 231 11.08 12.88 8.91
C ASN A 231 11.83 13.07 7.58
N LEU A 232 11.52 14.14 6.84
CA LEU A 232 12.19 14.47 5.58
C LEU A 232 13.35 15.47 5.76
N ALA A 233 13.80 15.71 6.99
CA ALA A 233 14.92 16.59 7.28
C ALA A 233 16.23 16.17 6.57
N ASP A 234 16.53 14.86 6.54
CA ASP A 234 17.71 14.33 5.83
C ASP A 234 17.61 14.53 4.32
N LEU A 235 16.43 14.26 3.74
CA LEU A 235 16.14 14.49 2.34
C LEU A 235 16.31 15.97 1.98
N SER A 236 15.71 16.88 2.76
CA SER A 236 15.86 18.33 2.62
C SER A 236 17.34 18.77 2.70
N GLY A 237 18.08 18.22 3.67
CA GLY A 237 19.50 18.50 3.86
C GLY A 237 20.36 18.10 2.67
N ILE A 238 20.07 16.95 2.05
CA ILE A 238 20.76 16.49 0.84
C ILE A 238 20.40 17.36 -0.37
N ILE A 239 19.12 17.74 -0.53
CA ILE A 239 18.66 18.60 -1.62
C ILE A 239 19.41 19.94 -1.62
N ARG A 240 19.45 20.59 -0.45
CA ARG A 240 20.14 21.88 -0.24
C ARG A 240 21.63 21.83 -0.56
N LYS A 241 22.28 20.68 -0.34
CA LYS A 241 23.72 20.50 -0.60
C LYS A 241 24.03 20.07 -2.03
N GLY A 242 23.12 19.34 -2.69
CA GLY A 242 23.43 18.55 -3.87
C GLY A 242 22.91 19.06 -5.21
N ARG A 243 22.25 20.22 -5.29
CA ARG A 243 21.61 20.74 -6.51
C ARG A 243 20.70 19.69 -7.17
N PHE A 244 19.70 19.23 -6.44
CA PHE A 244 18.67 18.31 -6.95
C PHE A 244 17.52 19.10 -7.57
N ASP A 245 16.87 18.53 -8.58
CA ASP A 245 15.74 19.15 -9.28
C ASP A 245 14.41 18.92 -8.53
N ILE A 246 14.32 17.83 -7.77
CA ILE A 246 13.13 17.47 -6.97
C ILE A 246 13.50 16.43 -5.90
N GLY A 247 12.87 16.54 -4.73
CA GLY A 247 12.83 15.50 -3.71
C GLY A 247 11.51 14.76 -3.72
N LEU A 248 11.54 13.44 -3.59
CA LEU A 248 10.35 12.60 -3.50
C LEU A 248 10.43 11.67 -2.29
N ALA A 249 9.30 11.42 -1.64
CA ALA A 249 9.21 10.44 -0.57
C ALA A 249 7.88 9.68 -0.61
N VAL A 250 7.84 8.51 0.03
CA VAL A 250 6.64 7.70 0.21
C VAL A 250 6.59 7.16 1.63
N ASP A 251 5.39 6.89 2.16
CA ASP A 251 5.22 6.31 3.50
C ASP A 251 5.47 4.79 3.52
N GLY A 252 5.29 4.17 4.69
CA GLY A 252 5.61 2.75 4.92
C GLY A 252 5.03 1.77 3.89
N ASP A 253 3.77 1.93 3.52
CA ASP A 253 3.09 1.12 2.49
C ASP A 253 2.93 1.82 1.13
N ALA A 254 3.61 2.95 0.96
CA ALA A 254 3.74 3.73 -0.25
C ALA A 254 2.40 4.07 -0.94
N ASP A 255 1.37 4.35 -0.14
CA ASP A 255 0.10 4.92 -0.62
C ASP A 255 0.04 6.45 -0.48
N ARG A 256 1.00 7.05 0.25
CA ARG A 256 1.22 8.50 0.38
C ARG A 256 2.50 8.95 -0.32
N PHE A 257 2.60 10.27 -0.51
CA PHE A 257 3.77 10.89 -1.11
C PHE A 257 4.20 12.15 -0.34
N GLY A 258 5.49 12.47 -0.41
CA GLY A 258 6.10 13.75 -0.08
C GLY A 258 6.83 14.31 -1.30
N VAL A 259 6.81 15.64 -1.45
CA VAL A 259 7.48 16.35 -2.56
C VAL A 259 8.26 17.52 -1.98
N LEU A 260 9.53 17.65 -2.33
CA LEU A 260 10.38 18.79 -1.95
C LEU A 260 10.85 19.52 -3.21
N ASP A 261 10.87 20.85 -3.14
CA ASP A 261 11.45 21.71 -4.16
C ASP A 261 12.99 21.69 -4.10
N THR A 262 13.63 22.33 -5.08
CA THR A 262 15.08 22.48 -5.28
C THR A 262 15.82 23.13 -4.09
N ASP A 263 15.13 23.87 -3.23
CA ASP A 263 15.67 24.47 -2.00
C ASP A 263 15.45 23.61 -0.74
N GLY A 264 14.87 22.42 -0.91
CA GLY A 264 14.53 21.49 0.15
C GLY A 264 13.23 21.84 0.91
N THR A 265 12.44 22.79 0.42
CA THR A 265 11.13 23.13 0.99
C THR A 265 10.10 22.05 0.65
N THR A 266 9.39 21.55 1.65
CA THR A 266 8.29 20.61 1.46
C THR A 266 7.10 21.31 0.78
N ILE A 267 6.63 20.76 -0.34
CA ILE A 267 5.47 21.26 -1.06
C ILE A 267 4.20 20.68 -0.44
N ASN A 268 3.20 21.55 -0.20
CA ASN A 268 1.95 21.14 0.42
C ASN A 268 1.19 20.16 -0.49
N PRO A 269 0.68 19.03 0.03
CA PRO A 269 -0.09 18.07 -0.77
C PRO A 269 -1.28 18.69 -1.53
N ASN A 270 -1.93 19.72 -0.98
CA ASN A 270 -3.03 20.43 -1.68
C ASN A 270 -2.56 21.11 -2.97
N GLN A 271 -1.34 21.63 -3.01
CA GLN A 271 -0.75 22.23 -4.21
C GLN A 271 -0.42 21.15 -5.23
N VAL A 272 0.19 20.04 -4.79
CA VAL A 272 0.52 18.91 -5.66
C VAL A 272 -0.73 18.33 -6.32
N LEU A 273 -1.81 18.11 -5.56
CA LEU A 273 -3.08 17.60 -6.11
C LEU A 273 -3.66 18.52 -7.19
N ALA A 274 -3.65 19.84 -6.97
CA ALA A 274 -4.13 20.81 -7.95
C ALA A 274 -3.26 20.83 -9.21
N LEU A 275 -1.92 20.76 -9.06
CA LEU A 275 -0.98 20.70 -10.19
C LEU A 275 -1.16 19.42 -11.02
N VAL A 276 -1.35 18.27 -10.36
CA VAL A 276 -1.58 16.99 -11.05
C VAL A 276 -2.89 17.03 -11.83
N LEU A 277 -3.98 17.55 -11.25
CA LEU A 277 -5.25 17.70 -11.97
C LEU A 277 -5.11 18.60 -13.20
N ASP A 278 -4.50 19.77 -13.04
CA ASP A 278 -4.26 20.71 -14.13
C ASP A 278 -3.39 20.09 -15.24
N TYR A 279 -2.35 19.34 -14.87
CA TYR A 279 -1.52 18.58 -15.79
C TYR A 279 -2.33 17.53 -16.56
N LEU A 280 -3.15 16.73 -15.87
CA LEU A 280 -3.99 15.71 -16.51
C LEU A 280 -5.00 16.31 -17.49
N CYS A 281 -5.65 17.42 -17.13
CA CYS A 281 -6.55 18.14 -18.03
C CYS A 281 -5.81 18.64 -19.28
N ARG A 282 -4.65 19.29 -19.12
CA ARG A 282 -3.90 19.87 -20.24
C ARG A 282 -3.23 18.85 -21.15
N THR A 283 -2.69 17.77 -20.59
CA THR A 283 -1.81 16.85 -21.33
C THR A 283 -2.47 15.53 -21.71
N ARG A 284 -3.57 15.17 -21.03
CA ARG A 284 -4.32 13.94 -21.29
C ARG A 284 -5.77 14.20 -21.70
N GLY A 285 -6.20 15.47 -21.72
CA GLY A 285 -7.58 15.83 -22.08
C GLY A 285 -8.61 15.24 -21.12
N TRP A 286 -8.27 15.08 -19.84
CA TRP A 286 -9.16 14.50 -18.84
C TRP A 286 -10.44 15.35 -18.68
N LYS A 287 -11.61 14.71 -18.85
CA LYS A 287 -12.95 15.34 -18.75
C LYS A 287 -13.86 14.71 -17.69
N GLY A 288 -13.30 13.83 -16.84
CA GLY A 288 -14.05 13.18 -15.76
C GLY A 288 -14.19 14.08 -14.53
N GLY A 289 -15.05 13.69 -13.59
CA GLY A 289 -15.18 14.39 -12.32
C GLY A 289 -13.90 14.36 -11.48
N ALA A 290 -13.65 15.44 -10.75
CA ALA A 290 -12.63 15.51 -9.70
C ALA A 290 -13.30 15.49 -8.33
N ALA A 291 -12.76 14.72 -7.40
CA ALA A 291 -13.26 14.62 -6.03
C ALA A 291 -12.14 14.93 -5.04
N ARG A 292 -12.50 15.55 -3.91
CA ARG A 292 -11.60 15.81 -2.79
C ARG A 292 -12.34 15.59 -1.46
N SER A 293 -11.58 15.44 -0.38
CA SER A 293 -12.17 15.43 0.96
C SER A 293 -12.62 16.85 1.36
N ILE A 294 -13.49 16.95 2.37
CA ILE A 294 -13.96 18.23 2.91
C ILE A 294 -12.79 19.09 3.41
N ALA A 295 -11.75 18.47 3.98
CA ALA A 295 -10.58 19.16 4.55
C ALA A 295 -9.52 19.55 3.50
N THR A 296 -9.61 19.03 2.28
CA THR A 296 -8.70 19.38 1.18
C THR A 296 -9.06 20.77 0.63
N SER A 297 -8.05 21.57 0.31
CA SER A 297 -8.19 22.93 -0.21
C SER A 297 -9.08 23.02 -1.46
N HIS A 298 -9.76 24.15 -1.63
CA HIS A 298 -10.55 24.48 -2.82
C HIS A 298 -9.73 24.72 -4.09
N LEU A 299 -8.39 24.58 -4.05
CA LEU A 299 -7.54 24.69 -5.25
C LEU A 299 -7.94 23.66 -6.32
N VAL A 300 -8.33 22.45 -5.93
CA VAL A 300 -8.82 21.43 -6.87
C VAL A 300 -10.11 21.90 -7.57
N ASP A 301 -11.04 22.51 -6.84
CA ASP A 301 -12.29 23.07 -7.37
C ASP A 301 -12.01 24.19 -8.37
N ALA A 302 -11.03 25.06 -8.06
CA ALA A 302 -10.61 26.15 -8.94
C ALA A 302 -10.01 25.62 -10.25
N VAL A 303 -9.16 24.58 -10.17
CA VAL A 303 -8.61 23.91 -11.36
C VAL A 303 -9.71 23.22 -12.17
N ALA A 304 -10.62 22.49 -11.52
CA ALA A 304 -11.74 21.83 -12.19
C ALA A 304 -12.59 22.86 -12.94
N LYS A 305 -13.04 23.93 -12.26
CA LYS A 305 -13.83 25.01 -12.87
C LYS A 305 -13.14 25.67 -14.07
N LYS A 306 -11.80 25.75 -14.05
CA LYS A 306 -11.01 26.29 -15.17
C LYS A 306 -11.05 25.40 -16.41
N HIS A 307 -11.10 24.08 -16.23
CA HIS A 307 -11.05 23.11 -17.33
C HIS A 307 -12.42 22.56 -17.75
N GLY A 308 -13.49 22.91 -17.01
CA GLY A 308 -14.87 22.48 -17.27
C GLY A 308 -15.21 21.16 -16.59
#